data_AF-B0FUK2-F1
#
_entry.id   AF-B0FUK2-F1
#
_cell.length_a   1.000
_cell.length_b   1.000
_cell.length_c   1.000
_cell.angle_alpha   90.00
_cell.angle_beta   90.00
_cell.angle_gamma   90.00
#
_symmetry.space_group_name_H-M   'P 1'
#
loop_
_entity.id
_entity.type
_entity.pdbx_description
1 polymer ?
#
loop_
_entity_poly.entity_id
_entity_poly.type
_entity_poly.pdbx_seq_one_letter_code
_entity_poly.pdbx_strand_id
1 'polypeptide(L)'
;IIDPGLYSLNKSEIWWVSNQRSLPTSFKLFTGSAWTFLSRPFSEYCIIGYDNLPRTLLLYYTNFVSSPEGYFQTLICNSDEFKSTTVNHDLHYIAWDNPPKQHPKILGTRDYRKMVTSNRPFARKFKSNDPVLNRIDREILRRTRKRGSKPDLGPGPGARRLKSLLMRLLLRRNFVNRQC
;
A
#
# COMPACT_ATOMS: atom_id res chain seq x y z
N ILE A 1 21.95 -9.03 3.24
CA ILE A 1 22.15 -7.61 3.59
C ILE A 1 22.25 -7.51 5.11
N ILE A 2 22.92 -6.49 5.62
CA ILE A 2 22.85 -6.10 7.03
C ILE A 2 22.34 -4.65 7.04
N ASP A 3 21.19 -4.42 7.67
CA ASP A 3 20.61 -3.08 7.79
C ASP A 3 20.91 -2.52 9.19
N PRO A 4 21.81 -1.52 9.32
CA PRO A 4 22.11 -0.89 10.59
C PRO A 4 20.89 -0.27 11.27
N GLY A 5 19.85 0.10 10.52
CA GLY A 5 18.60 0.63 11.06
C GLY A 5 17.82 -0.36 11.93
N LEU A 6 18.18 -1.65 11.95
CA LEU A 6 17.58 -2.65 12.83
C LEU A 6 18.14 -2.64 14.26
N TYR A 7 19.36 -2.13 14.47
CA TYR A 7 20.03 -2.18 15.78
C TYR A 7 20.71 -0.87 16.20
N SER A 8 20.80 0.12 15.32
CA SER A 8 21.36 1.45 15.59
C SER A 8 20.29 2.53 15.41
N LEU A 9 20.26 3.49 16.33
CA LEU A 9 19.42 4.69 16.22
C LEU A 9 19.87 5.62 15.08
N ASN A 10 21.17 5.64 14.81
CA ASN A 10 21.74 6.43 13.72
C ASN A 10 21.67 5.62 12.43
N LYS A 11 20.86 6.11 11.49
CA LYS A 11 20.69 5.49 10.18
C LYS A 11 21.97 5.66 9.35
N SER A 12 22.50 4.55 8.86
CA SER A 12 23.61 4.49 7.91
C SER A 12 23.23 3.65 6.68
N GLU A 13 24.11 3.58 5.70
CA GLU A 13 23.86 2.78 4.49
C GLU A 13 23.79 1.29 4.81
N ILE A 14 23.02 0.56 4.01
CA ILE A 14 22.89 -0.90 4.11
C ILE A 14 24.21 -1.53 3.70
N TRP A 15 24.69 -2.48 4.49
CA TRP A 15 25.90 -3.23 4.17
C TRP A 15 25.54 -4.43 3.31
N TRP A 16 26.18 -4.51 2.15
CA TRP A 16 26.03 -5.63 1.24
C TRP A 16 26.99 -6.74 1.66
N VAL A 17 26.43 -7.94 1.85
CA VAL A 17 27.21 -9.15 2.17
C VAL A 17 27.46 -9.92 0.87
N SER A 18 28.63 -10.53 0.75
CA SER A 18 29.05 -11.27 -0.44
C SER A 18 28.22 -12.53 -0.71
N ASN A 19 27.74 -13.19 0.35
CA ASN A 19 26.94 -14.40 0.24
C ASN A 19 25.49 -14.10 -0.17
N GLN A 20 25.08 -14.65 -1.31
CA GLN A 20 23.71 -14.56 -1.80
C GLN A 20 22.89 -15.75 -1.30
N ARG A 21 21.60 -15.51 -0.99
CA ARG A 21 20.65 -16.57 -0.67
C ARG A 21 20.09 -17.16 -1.96
N SER A 22 19.92 -18.48 -2.01
CA SER A 22 19.13 -19.10 -3.07
C SER A 22 17.67 -18.68 -2.98
N LEU A 23 16.97 -18.74 -4.11
CA LEU A 23 15.52 -18.55 -4.13
C LEU A 23 14.83 -19.71 -3.39
N PRO A 24 13.75 -19.42 -2.64
CA PRO A 24 12.99 -20.46 -1.95
C PRO A 24 12.31 -21.39 -2.96
N THR A 25 12.25 -22.68 -2.64
CA THR A 25 11.53 -23.69 -3.44
C THR A 25 10.14 -24.00 -2.91
N SER A 26 9.87 -23.67 -1.63
CA SER A 26 8.61 -23.95 -0.95
C SER A 26 7.50 -22.93 -1.23
N PHE A 27 7.83 -21.76 -1.78
CA PHE A 27 6.86 -20.72 -2.14
C PHE A 27 7.41 -19.85 -3.27
N LYS A 28 6.51 -19.18 -4.01
CA LYS A 28 6.87 -18.24 -5.08
C LYS A 28 6.91 -16.81 -4.54
N LEU A 29 7.90 -16.03 -4.92
CA LEU A 29 7.99 -14.61 -4.53
C LEU A 29 7.10 -13.75 -5.42
N PHE A 30 6.40 -12.81 -4.81
CA PHE A 30 5.59 -11.79 -5.48
C PHE A 30 6.02 -10.41 -4.98
N THR A 31 5.85 -9.40 -5.84
CA THR A 31 6.17 -7.99 -5.51
C THR A 31 5.02 -7.07 -5.89
N GLY A 32 4.96 -5.91 -5.27
CA GLY A 32 3.94 -4.91 -5.54
C GLY A 32 4.16 -3.62 -4.75
N SER A 33 3.07 -2.86 -4.57
CA SER A 33 3.10 -1.62 -3.79
C SER A 33 3.35 -1.93 -2.30
N ALA A 34 4.18 -1.11 -1.64
CA ALA A 34 4.31 -1.12 -0.18
C ALA A 34 3.00 -0.72 0.52
N TRP A 35 2.07 -0.09 -0.19
CA TRP A 35 0.74 0.25 0.32
C TRP A 35 -0.25 -0.82 -0.05
N THR A 36 -0.77 -1.49 0.96
CA THR A 36 -1.77 -2.54 0.81
C THR A 36 -2.97 -2.24 1.67
N PHE A 37 -4.13 -2.76 1.25
CA PHE A 37 -5.35 -2.77 2.03
C PHE A 37 -5.69 -4.22 2.29
N LEU A 38 -5.72 -4.60 3.56
CA LEU A 38 -5.91 -5.98 3.97
C LEU A 38 -7.32 -6.16 4.52
N SER A 39 -7.98 -7.24 4.13
CA SER A 39 -9.24 -7.65 4.76
C SER A 39 -8.96 -8.10 6.20
N ARG A 40 -9.95 -7.96 7.09
CA ARG A 40 -9.80 -8.42 8.47
C ARG A 40 -9.38 -9.90 8.57
N PRO A 41 -10.00 -10.84 7.83
CA PRO A 41 -9.58 -12.25 7.87
C PRO A 41 -8.13 -12.47 7.43
N PHE A 42 -7.69 -11.79 6.37
CA PHE A 42 -6.30 -11.92 5.92
C PHE A 42 -5.31 -11.30 6.91
N SER A 43 -5.66 -10.18 7.55
CA SER A 43 -4.86 -9.60 8.63
C SER A 43 -4.73 -10.54 9.83
N GLU A 44 -5.80 -11.25 10.20
CA GLU A 44 -5.76 -12.28 11.25
C GLU A 44 -4.84 -13.42 10.85
N TYR A 45 -4.95 -13.91 9.61
CA TYR A 45 -4.05 -14.94 9.08
C TYR A 45 -2.57 -14.52 9.09
N CYS A 46 -2.27 -13.25 8.80
CA CYS A 46 -0.90 -12.71 8.89
C CYS A 46 -0.30 -12.83 10.31
N ILE A 47 -1.13 -12.74 11.35
CA ILE A 47 -0.69 -12.64 12.75
C ILE A 47 -0.74 -14.01 13.44
N ILE A 48 -1.86 -14.70 13.34
CA ILE A 48 -2.15 -15.94 14.07
C ILE A 48 -2.37 -17.14 13.15
N GLY A 49 -1.89 -17.06 11.89
CA GLY A 49 -1.99 -18.16 10.93
C GLY A 49 -1.58 -19.51 11.52
N TYR A 50 -2.43 -20.51 11.30
CA TYR A 50 -2.27 -21.84 11.88
C TYR A 50 -1.17 -22.64 11.17
N ASP A 51 -0.91 -22.36 9.89
CA ASP A 51 0.18 -22.97 9.14
C ASP A 51 1.52 -22.24 9.35
N ASN A 52 2.58 -22.78 8.77
CA ASN A 52 3.93 -22.22 8.90
C ASN A 52 4.22 -21.06 7.94
N LEU A 53 3.39 -20.82 6.91
CA LEU A 53 3.72 -19.91 5.82
C LEU A 53 3.93 -18.45 6.30
N PRO A 54 3.03 -17.82 7.09
CA PRO A 54 3.27 -16.48 7.64
C PRO A 54 4.58 -16.40 8.43
N ARG A 55 4.85 -17.39 9.30
CA ARG A 55 6.07 -17.40 10.14
C ARG A 55 7.34 -17.56 9.30
N THR A 56 7.32 -18.46 8.31
CA THR A 56 8.43 -18.66 7.36
C THR A 56 8.69 -17.40 6.54
N LEU A 57 7.64 -16.73 6.05
CA LEU A 57 7.79 -15.50 5.28
C LEU A 57 8.27 -14.34 6.14
N LEU A 58 7.80 -14.21 7.39
CA LEU A 58 8.33 -13.21 8.32
C LEU A 58 9.85 -13.37 8.48
N LEU A 59 10.30 -14.60 8.74
CA LEU A 59 11.74 -14.90 8.83
C LEU A 59 12.47 -14.59 7.53
N TYR A 60 11.92 -15.00 6.38
CA TYR A 60 12.53 -14.80 5.07
C TYR A 60 12.72 -13.32 4.71
N TYR A 61 11.74 -12.49 5.07
CA TYR A 61 11.70 -11.05 4.79
C TYR A 61 12.38 -10.18 5.86
N THR A 62 12.91 -10.74 6.95
CA THR A 62 13.69 -9.96 7.94
C THR A 62 14.96 -9.34 7.35
N ASN A 63 15.60 -10.03 6.40
CA ASN A 63 16.84 -9.61 5.74
C ASN A 63 16.62 -9.30 4.25
N PHE A 64 15.56 -8.55 3.96
CA PHE A 64 15.16 -8.16 2.61
C PHE A 64 15.00 -6.64 2.52
N VAL A 65 15.50 -6.00 1.47
CA VAL A 65 15.30 -4.55 1.28
C VAL A 65 13.86 -4.32 0.86
N SER A 66 13.17 -3.37 1.51
CA SER A 66 11.76 -3.06 1.22
C SER A 66 10.80 -4.23 1.42
N SER A 67 10.92 -4.98 2.52
CA SER A 67 10.06 -6.13 2.85
C SER A 67 8.54 -5.91 2.66
N PRO A 68 7.95 -4.74 2.98
CA PRO A 68 6.53 -4.49 2.73
C PRO A 68 6.09 -4.55 1.26
N GLU A 69 7.03 -4.42 0.31
CA GLU A 69 6.76 -4.51 -1.13
C GLU A 69 6.64 -5.96 -1.64
N GLY A 70 6.91 -6.96 -0.80
CA GLY A 70 6.80 -8.37 -1.19
C GLY A 70 6.12 -9.29 -0.19
N TYR A 71 6.17 -8.97 1.12
CA TYR A 71 5.64 -9.87 2.16
C TYR A 71 4.16 -10.21 1.96
N PHE A 72 3.30 -9.20 1.85
CA PHE A 72 1.84 -9.42 1.78
C PHE A 72 1.43 -10.07 0.46
N GLN A 73 2.07 -9.66 -0.63
CA GLN A 73 1.84 -10.21 -1.97
C GLN A 73 2.22 -11.69 -2.01
N THR A 74 3.39 -12.02 -1.45
CA THR A 74 3.88 -13.39 -1.38
C THR A 74 2.98 -14.24 -0.47
N LEU A 75 2.61 -13.74 0.71
CA LEU A 75 1.77 -14.48 1.63
C LEU A 75 0.38 -14.76 1.05
N ILE A 76 -0.28 -13.75 0.50
CA ILE A 76 -1.65 -13.93 -0.03
C ILE A 76 -1.66 -14.85 -1.25
N CYS A 77 -0.66 -14.77 -2.12
CA CYS A 77 -0.61 -15.54 -3.36
C CYS A 77 -0.17 -17.00 -3.17
N ASN A 78 0.53 -17.31 -2.08
CA ASN A 78 0.88 -18.70 -1.72
C ASN A 78 -0.12 -19.33 -0.75
N SER A 79 -1.16 -18.61 -0.33
CA SER A 79 -2.23 -19.15 0.52
C SER A 79 -3.42 -19.60 -0.32
N ASP A 80 -3.76 -20.89 -0.27
CA ASP A 80 -4.89 -21.44 -1.02
C ASP A 80 -6.23 -20.82 -0.62
N GLU A 81 -6.38 -20.47 0.66
CA GLU A 81 -7.57 -19.83 1.21
C GLU A 81 -7.74 -18.40 0.66
N PHE A 82 -6.65 -17.62 0.57
CA PHE A 82 -6.73 -16.19 0.28
C PHE A 82 -6.37 -15.78 -1.15
N LYS A 83 -5.64 -16.60 -1.93
CA LYS A 83 -5.14 -16.21 -3.27
C LYS A 83 -6.24 -15.75 -4.24
N SER A 84 -7.45 -16.31 -4.08
CA SER A 84 -8.62 -15.97 -4.89
C SER A 84 -9.33 -14.68 -4.45
N THR A 85 -8.88 -14.04 -3.37
CA THR A 85 -9.45 -12.79 -2.82
C THR A 85 -8.63 -11.54 -3.16
N THR A 86 -7.67 -11.69 -4.08
CA THR A 86 -6.74 -10.63 -4.45
C THR A 86 -7.34 -9.61 -5.40
N VAL A 87 -6.99 -8.33 -5.20
CA VAL A 87 -7.31 -7.22 -6.10
C VAL A 87 -6.04 -6.38 -6.33
N ASN A 88 -5.60 -6.29 -7.58
CA ASN A 88 -4.39 -5.62 -8.04
C ASN A 88 -4.66 -4.13 -8.18
N HIS A 89 -4.96 -3.51 -7.05
CA HIS A 89 -5.29 -2.10 -6.96
C HIS A 89 -4.93 -1.55 -5.58
N ASP A 90 -3.86 -0.77 -5.49
CA ASP A 90 -3.32 -0.24 -4.23
C ASP A 90 -4.07 0.99 -3.65
N LEU A 91 -5.12 1.46 -4.35
CA LEU A 91 -5.97 2.61 -3.99
C LEU A 91 -5.23 3.96 -3.90
N HIS A 92 -3.96 4.04 -4.27
CA HIS A 92 -3.14 5.25 -4.16
C HIS A 92 -2.80 5.83 -5.52
N TYR A 93 -3.06 7.13 -5.72
CA TYR A 93 -2.45 7.86 -6.82
C TYR A 93 -1.02 8.19 -6.44
N ILE A 94 -0.07 7.60 -7.18
CA ILE A 94 1.36 7.82 -7.03
C ILE A 94 1.92 8.20 -8.38
N ALA A 95 2.63 9.32 -8.45
CA ALA A 95 3.33 9.74 -9.66
C ALA A 95 4.82 9.40 -9.55
N TRP A 96 5.36 8.79 -10.59
CA TRP A 96 6.77 8.42 -10.67
C TRP A 96 7.48 9.22 -11.77
N ASP A 97 8.81 9.32 -11.65
CA ASP A 97 9.68 9.66 -12.77
C ASP A 97 9.68 8.54 -13.80
N ASN A 98 10.13 8.84 -15.03
CA ASN A 98 10.40 7.83 -16.03
C ASN A 98 11.86 8.00 -16.50
N PRO A 99 12.78 7.09 -16.16
CA PRO A 99 12.58 5.89 -15.33
C PRO A 99 12.25 6.22 -13.86
N PRO A 100 11.60 5.31 -13.11
CA PRO A 100 11.26 5.53 -11.71
C PRO A 100 12.51 5.65 -10.85
N LYS A 101 12.55 6.66 -9.98
CA LYS A 101 13.56 6.83 -8.92
C LYS A 101 13.18 6.02 -7.68
N GLN A 102 14.04 5.99 -6.67
CA GLN A 102 13.77 5.32 -5.39
C GLN A 102 12.53 5.85 -4.65
N HIS A 103 12.17 7.11 -4.85
CA HIS A 103 11.02 7.74 -4.22
C HIS A 103 10.09 8.38 -5.24
N PRO A 104 8.75 8.32 -5.02
CA PRO A 104 7.79 8.92 -5.93
C PRO A 104 7.89 10.45 -5.90
N LYS A 105 7.38 11.08 -6.96
CA LYS A 105 7.31 12.53 -7.08
C LYS A 105 6.52 13.16 -5.94
N ILE A 106 6.91 14.38 -5.58
CA ILE A 106 6.10 15.23 -4.71
C ILE A 106 5.00 15.84 -5.57
N LEU A 107 3.75 15.56 -5.19
CA LEU A 107 2.55 16.06 -5.83
C LEU A 107 2.26 17.49 -5.39
N GLY A 108 1.81 18.32 -6.33
CA GLY A 108 1.38 19.70 -6.07
C GLY A 108 0.13 20.08 -6.86
N THR A 109 -0.16 21.39 -6.92
CA THR A 109 -1.37 21.92 -7.58
C THR A 109 -1.49 21.53 -9.05
N ARG A 110 -0.36 21.35 -9.75
CA ARG A 110 -0.31 20.92 -11.17
C ARG A 110 -0.84 19.49 -11.37
N ASP A 111 -0.70 18.63 -10.37
CA ASP A 111 -1.14 17.24 -10.44
C ASP A 111 -2.61 17.06 -10.04
N TYR A 112 -3.25 18.11 -9.50
CA TYR A 112 -4.59 18.04 -8.93
C TYR A 112 -5.62 17.42 -9.85
N ARG A 113 -5.67 17.85 -11.12
CA ARG A 113 -6.62 17.30 -12.09
C ARG A 113 -6.42 15.79 -12.27
N LYS A 114 -5.16 15.34 -12.44
CA LYS A 114 -4.83 13.92 -12.61
C LYS A 114 -5.18 13.10 -11.37
N MET A 115 -4.93 13.63 -10.17
CA MET A 115 -5.33 13.00 -8.91
C MET A 115 -6.83 12.77 -8.87
N VAL A 116 -7.63 13.81 -9.14
CA VAL A 116 -9.09 13.72 -9.08
C VAL A 116 -9.64 12.75 -10.12
N THR A 117 -9.18 12.83 -11.37
CA THR A 117 -9.65 11.98 -12.47
C THR A 117 -9.25 10.52 -12.30
N SER A 118 -8.17 10.23 -11.56
CA SER A 118 -7.74 8.85 -11.30
C SER A 118 -8.75 8.02 -10.51
N ASN A 119 -9.74 8.67 -9.87
CA ASN A 119 -10.74 8.06 -8.99
C ASN A 119 -10.16 7.27 -7.81
N ARG A 120 -8.87 7.42 -7.51
CA ARG A 120 -8.25 6.82 -6.34
C ARG A 120 -8.59 7.61 -5.07
N PRO A 121 -8.92 6.93 -3.96
CA PRO A 121 -9.29 7.59 -2.72
C PRO A 121 -8.10 8.23 -1.99
N PHE A 122 -6.89 7.71 -2.19
CA PHE A 122 -5.67 8.21 -1.57
C PHE A 122 -4.67 8.68 -2.61
N ALA A 123 -3.73 9.53 -2.20
CA ALA A 123 -2.63 10.00 -3.03
C ALA A 123 -1.39 10.26 -2.17
N ARG A 124 -0.20 10.09 -2.76
CA ARG A 124 1.08 10.45 -2.13
C ARG A 124 2.13 10.80 -3.18
N LYS A 125 3.18 11.58 -2.87
CA LYS A 125 3.53 12.22 -1.58
C LYS A 125 3.31 13.73 -1.68
N PHE A 126 2.92 14.37 -0.60
CA PHE A 126 2.77 15.82 -0.54
C PHE A 126 3.90 16.47 0.27
N LYS A 127 4.27 17.70 -0.07
CA LYS A 127 5.07 18.55 0.81
C LYS A 127 4.17 19.07 1.94
N SER A 128 4.74 19.23 3.13
CA SER A 128 4.03 19.90 4.22
C SER A 128 3.61 21.32 3.79
N ASN A 129 2.39 21.72 4.14
CA ASN A 129 1.80 23.02 3.80
C ASN A 129 1.71 23.34 2.30
N ASP A 130 1.75 22.33 1.42
CA ASP A 130 1.55 22.55 -0.01
C ASP A 130 0.13 23.09 -0.29
N PRO A 131 -0.05 24.13 -1.11
CA PRO A 131 -1.36 24.70 -1.44
C PRO A 131 -2.37 23.68 -1.98
N VAL A 132 -1.92 22.58 -2.59
CA VAL A 132 -2.81 21.53 -3.09
C VAL A 132 -3.61 20.87 -1.96
N LEU A 133 -3.07 20.82 -0.74
CA LEU A 133 -3.75 20.23 0.42
C LEU A 133 -4.99 21.05 0.79
N ASN A 134 -4.87 22.38 0.82
CA ASN A 134 -5.99 23.30 1.04
C ASN A 134 -7.07 23.14 -0.04
N ARG A 135 -6.63 22.89 -1.29
CA ARG A 135 -7.53 22.65 -2.41
C ARG A 135 -8.28 21.32 -2.26
N ILE A 136 -7.61 20.25 -1.85
CA ILE A 136 -8.22 18.94 -1.55
C ILE A 136 -9.25 19.08 -0.42
N ASP A 137 -8.89 19.73 0.69
CA ASP A 137 -9.77 19.93 1.84
C ASP A 137 -11.05 20.69 1.44
N ARG A 138 -10.91 21.74 0.62
CA ARG A 138 -12.02 22.58 0.18
C ARG A 138 -12.90 21.90 -0.86
N GLU A 139 -12.31 21.40 -1.94
CA GLU A 139 -13.04 20.94 -3.13
C GLU A 139 -13.50 19.47 -3.02
N ILE A 140 -12.69 18.60 -2.40
CA ILE A 140 -12.97 17.15 -2.34
C ILE A 140 -13.61 16.78 -1.00
N LEU A 141 -12.95 17.16 0.09
CA LEU A 141 -13.37 16.76 1.44
C LEU A 141 -14.45 17.69 2.01
N ARG A 142 -14.65 18.87 1.39
CA ARG A 142 -15.60 19.91 1.81
C ARG A 142 -15.48 20.25 3.30
N ARG A 143 -14.25 20.23 3.82
CA ARG A 143 -13.97 20.59 5.21
C ARG A 143 -14.07 22.10 5.35
N THR A 144 -15.18 22.59 5.91
CA THR A 144 -15.27 23.98 6.36
C THR A 144 -14.54 24.14 7.68
N ARG A 145 -13.67 25.16 7.77
CA ARG A 145 -12.94 25.53 8.98
C ARG A 145 -13.89 26.17 10.00
N LYS A 146 -14.87 25.42 10.52
CA LYS A 146 -15.73 25.91 11.60
C LYS A 146 -14.91 25.87 12.90
N ARG A 147 -14.43 27.04 13.34
CA ARG A 147 -13.92 27.19 14.72
C ARG A 147 -15.07 26.83 15.67
N GLY A 148 -14.90 25.81 16.49
CA GLY A 148 -15.79 25.51 17.63
C GLY A 148 -16.93 24.52 17.40
N SER A 149 -17.14 23.94 16.20
CA SER A 149 -18.14 22.87 16.03
C SER A 149 -17.48 21.50 15.90
N LYS A 150 -17.99 20.49 16.62
CA LYS A 150 -17.61 19.08 16.41
C LYS A 150 -17.67 18.77 14.91
N PRO A 151 -16.64 18.13 14.33
CA PRO A 151 -16.70 17.72 12.93
C PRO A 151 -17.92 16.83 12.77
N ASP A 152 -18.78 17.17 11.82
CA ASP A 152 -19.86 16.29 11.40
C ASP A 152 -19.20 15.05 10.79
N LEU A 153 -19.23 13.93 11.52
CA LEU A 153 -18.55 12.68 11.18
C LEU A 153 -19.29 11.88 10.09
N GLY A 154 -20.34 12.46 9.50
CA GLY A 154 -21.09 11.85 8.41
C GLY A 154 -20.23 11.59 7.16
N PRO A 155 -20.58 10.56 6.36
CA PRO A 155 -19.87 10.24 5.13
C PRO A 155 -20.01 11.37 4.09
N GLY A 156 -18.93 12.12 3.88
CA GLY A 156 -18.86 13.16 2.84
C GLY A 156 -18.84 12.60 1.40
N PRO A 157 -18.77 13.46 0.37
CA PRO A 157 -18.69 13.04 -1.03
C PRO A 157 -17.57 12.03 -1.33
N GLY A 158 -16.44 12.13 -0.61
CA GLY A 158 -15.34 11.17 -0.71
C GLY A 158 -15.73 9.73 -0.35
N ALA A 159 -16.57 9.54 0.69
CA ALA A 159 -17.04 8.22 1.10
C ALA A 159 -17.93 7.57 0.03
N ARG A 160 -18.75 8.36 -0.67
CA ARG A 160 -19.57 7.87 -1.80
C ARG A 160 -18.70 7.42 -2.97
N ARG A 161 -17.64 8.18 -3.30
CA ARG A 161 -16.66 7.80 -4.35
C ARG A 161 -15.94 6.50 -3.99
N LEU A 162 -15.46 6.39 -2.74
CA LEU A 162 -14.82 5.18 -2.25
C LEU A 162 -15.76 3.97 -2.32
N LYS A 163 -17.01 4.11 -1.85
CA LYS A 163 -18.02 3.05 -1.94
C LYS A 163 -18.21 2.59 -3.38
N SER A 164 -18.38 3.52 -4.33
CA SER A 164 -18.55 3.18 -5.74
C SER A 164 -17.34 2.46 -6.33
N LEU A 165 -16.11 2.89 -5.99
CA LEU A 165 -14.89 2.20 -6.39
C LEU A 165 -14.82 0.79 -5.82
N LEU A 166 -15.04 0.62 -4.50
CA LEU A 166 -15.00 -0.68 -3.84
C LEU A 166 -16.04 -1.64 -4.40
N MET A 167 -17.28 -1.17 -4.63
CA MET A 167 -18.33 -1.99 -5.26
C MET A 167 -17.91 -2.50 -6.64
N ARG A 168 -17.10 -1.74 -7.39
CA ARG A 168 -16.57 -2.15 -8.70
C ARG A 168 -15.39 -3.10 -8.58
N LEU A 169 -14.48 -2.85 -7.64
CA LEU A 169 -13.29 -3.65 -7.41
C LEU A 169 -13.63 -5.03 -6.83
N LEU A 170 -14.64 -5.11 -5.97
CA LEU A 170 -15.06 -6.34 -5.29
C LEU A 170 -16.12 -7.14 -6.08
N LEU A 171 -16.31 -6.86 -7.38
CA LEU A 171 -17.18 -7.68 -8.22
C LEU A 171 -16.57 -9.08 -8.39
N ARG A 172 -17.40 -10.13 -8.26
CA ARG A 172 -16.98 -11.54 -8.36
C ARG A 172 -16.10 -11.84 -9.57
N ARG A 173 -16.41 -11.24 -10.73
CA ARG A 173 -15.63 -11.38 -11.97
C ARG A 173 -14.16 -10.99 -11.86
N ASN A 174 -13.82 -10.07 -10.95
CA ASN A 174 -12.44 -9.59 -10.78
C ASN A 174 -11.57 -10.61 -10.02
N PHE A 175 -12.19 -11.56 -9.31
CA PHE A 175 -11.52 -12.60 -8.53
C PHE A 175 -11.31 -13.91 -9.31
N VAL A 176 -11.96 -14.07 -10.46
CA VAL A 176 -11.86 -15.28 -11.30
C VAL A 176 -10.54 -15.35 -12.04
N ASN A 177 -10.00 -14.20 -12.44
CA ASN A 177 -8.67 -14.10 -13.02
C ASN A 177 -7.67 -14.12 -11.86
N ARG A 178 -6.93 -15.23 -11.70
CA ARG A 178 -5.88 -15.37 -10.69
C ARG A 178 -4.91 -14.20 -10.84
N GLN A 179 -4.95 -13.26 -9.89
CA GLN A 179 -4.10 -12.06 -9.91
C GLN A 179 -2.73 -12.31 -9.27
N CYS A 180 -2.54 -13.55 -8.85
CA CYS A 180 -1.30 -14.27 -8.64
C CYS A 180 -1.09 -15.16 -9.88
#